data_AF-A0A970DC00-F1
#
_entry.id   AF-A0A970DC00-F1
#
_cell.length_a   1.000
_cell.length_b   1.000
_cell.length_c   1.000
_cell.angle_alpha   90.00
_cell.angle_beta   90.00
_cell.angle_gamma   90.00
#
_symmetry.space_group_name_H-M   'P 1'
#
loop_
_entity.id
_entity.type
_entity.pdbx_description
1 polymer ?
#
loop_
_entity_poly.entity_id
_entity_poly.type
_entity_poly.pdbx_seq_one_letter_code
_entity_poly.pdbx_strand_id
1 'polypeptide(L)'
;MKHLKRILSIILVLAVFTGSFVGSWHLFNQGTYEFDSENLAVFDENLSCYYLQKVDKDIIFRVRCENDSSLSYSLVDDKDTTVQTKTQKATKGCYDILPPSSGYEEGVKYTLSLPDGVSFESEDLKDARMVLVY
;
A
#
# COMPACT_ATOMS: atom_id res chain seq x y z
N MET A 1 -12.82 9.45 -49.64
CA MET A 1 -11.68 10.00 -48.86
C MET A 1 -12.07 10.78 -47.59
N LYS A 2 -13.18 11.54 -47.56
CA LYS A 2 -13.59 12.32 -46.36
C LYS A 2 -13.93 11.43 -45.15
N HIS A 3 -14.65 10.32 -45.36
CA HIS A 3 -15.04 9.40 -44.28
C HIS A 3 -13.84 8.64 -43.69
N LEU A 4 -12.88 8.22 -44.53
CA LEU A 4 -11.66 7.54 -44.08
C LEU A 4 -10.80 8.41 -43.16
N LYS A 5 -10.63 9.71 -43.51
CA LYS A 5 -9.90 10.67 -42.66
C LYS A 5 -10.60 10.90 -41.32
N ARG A 6 -11.94 10.85 -41.30
CA ARG A 6 -12.76 11.02 -40.08
C ARG A 6 -12.64 9.81 -39.16
N ILE A 7 -12.66 8.59 -39.71
CA ILE A 7 -12.45 7.34 -38.95
C ILE A 7 -11.04 7.29 -38.39
N LEU A 8 -10.02 7.62 -39.19
CA LEU A 8 -8.63 7.64 -38.72
C LEU A 8 -8.41 8.64 -37.58
N SER A 9 -9.06 9.80 -37.65
CA SER A 9 -9.01 10.81 -36.59
C SER A 9 -9.69 10.33 -35.30
N ILE A 10 -10.78 9.57 -35.39
CA ILE A 10 -11.45 8.98 -34.21
C ILE A 10 -10.56 7.92 -33.57
N ILE A 11 -9.93 7.05 -34.36
CA ILE A 11 -9.01 6.02 -33.87
C ILE A 11 -7.79 6.66 -33.19
N LEU A 12 -7.25 7.74 -33.76
CA LEU A 12 -6.10 8.43 -33.20
C LEU A 12 -6.43 9.11 -31.86
N VAL A 13 -7.63 9.68 -31.72
CA VAL A 13 -8.11 10.20 -30.43
C VAL A 13 -8.28 9.07 -29.41
N LEU A 14 -8.89 7.95 -29.81
CA LEU A 14 -9.04 6.76 -28.95
C LEU A 14 -7.69 6.20 -28.48
N ALA A 15 -6.69 6.14 -29.36
CA ALA A 15 -5.35 5.68 -29.04
C ALA A 15 -4.64 6.56 -28.00
N VAL A 16 -4.84 7.89 -28.07
CA VAL A 16 -4.31 8.85 -27.07
C VAL A 16 -4.99 8.65 -25.71
N PHE A 17 -6.30 8.38 -25.68
CA PHE A 17 -7.01 8.05 -24.44
C PHE A 17 -6.54 6.71 -23.85
N THR A 18 -6.37 5.66 -24.66
CA THR A 18 -5.89 4.36 -24.15
C THR A 18 -4.45 4.42 -23.65
N GLY A 19 -3.56 5.17 -24.32
CA GLY A 19 -2.18 5.36 -23.88
C GLY A 19 -2.08 6.11 -22.55
N SER A 20 -2.99 7.06 -22.31
CA SER A 20 -3.05 7.81 -21.04
C SER A 20 -3.51 6.94 -19.86
N PHE A 21 -4.40 5.97 -20.10
CA PHE A 21 -4.85 5.04 -19.05
C PHE A 21 -3.79 3.99 -18.68
N VAL A 22 -3.04 3.45 -19.65
CA VAL A 22 -1.98 2.47 -19.39
C VAL A 22 -0.77 3.11 -18.70
N GLY A 23 -0.41 4.35 -19.08
CA GLY A 23 0.65 5.10 -18.40
C GLY A 23 0.32 5.44 -16.95
N SER A 24 -0.96 5.73 -16.66
CA SER A 24 -1.46 5.90 -15.30
C SER A 24 -1.29 4.63 -14.46
N TRP A 25 -1.69 3.46 -15.00
CA TRP A 25 -1.57 2.18 -14.27
C TRP A 25 -0.14 1.90 -13.81
N HIS A 26 0.87 2.22 -14.64
CA HIS A 26 2.28 2.03 -14.27
C HIS A 26 2.79 3.05 -13.24
N LEU A 27 2.18 4.25 -13.19
CA LEU A 27 2.46 5.25 -12.15
C LEU A 27 1.73 4.98 -10.82
N PHE A 28 0.70 4.13 -10.83
CA PHE A 28 -0.09 3.75 -9.65
C PHE A 28 0.36 2.42 -9.01
N ASN A 29 1.25 1.67 -9.65
CA ASN A 29 1.86 0.45 -9.10
C ASN A 29 3.06 0.79 -8.19
N GLN A 30 2.86 1.69 -7.21
CA GLN A 30 3.91 2.11 -6.26
C GLN A 30 4.06 1.14 -5.08
N GLY A 31 4.14 -0.15 -5.39
CA GLY A 31 4.35 -1.19 -4.40
C GLY A 31 3.51 -2.44 -4.58
N THR A 32 3.81 -3.46 -3.78
CA THR A 32 3.16 -4.78 -3.80
C THR A 32 2.29 -4.99 -2.56
N TYR A 33 1.16 -5.68 -2.71
CA TYR A 33 0.38 -6.20 -1.57
C TYR A 33 0.77 -7.64 -1.22
N GLU A 34 1.58 -8.25 -2.07
CA GLU A 34 1.97 -9.65 -1.94
C GLU A 34 3.08 -9.76 -0.89
N PHE A 35 2.80 -10.54 0.15
CA PHE A 35 3.79 -11.06 1.06
C PHE A 35 3.46 -12.52 1.30
N ASP A 36 4.50 -13.31 1.53
CA ASP A 36 4.31 -14.72 1.85
C ASP A 36 3.89 -14.86 3.32
N SER A 37 2.69 -15.40 3.54
CA SER A 37 2.15 -15.70 4.86
C SER A 37 3.07 -16.62 5.68
N GLU A 38 3.93 -17.44 5.04
CA GLU A 38 4.91 -18.26 5.76
C GLU A 38 6.00 -17.42 6.43
N ASN A 39 6.24 -16.20 5.94
CA ASN A 39 7.16 -15.24 6.56
C ASN A 39 6.48 -14.34 7.61
N LEU A 40 5.20 -14.61 7.93
CA LEU A 40 4.45 -13.94 8.97
C LEU A 40 4.54 -14.75 10.29
N ALA A 41 5.12 -14.17 11.32
CA ALA A 41 5.25 -14.78 12.63
C ALA A 41 4.53 -13.97 13.72
N VAL A 42 3.79 -14.63 14.61
CA VAL A 42 3.13 -13.99 15.76
C VAL A 42 4.07 -14.04 16.95
N PHE A 43 4.33 -12.90 17.59
CA PHE A 43 5.33 -12.79 18.66
C PHE A 43 4.75 -12.87 20.07
N ASP A 44 3.48 -12.53 20.24
CA ASP A 44 2.87 -12.40 21.56
C ASP A 44 1.64 -13.32 21.66
N GLU A 45 1.41 -13.90 22.84
CA GLU A 45 0.18 -14.62 23.16
C GLU A 45 -1.04 -13.69 23.05
N ASN A 46 -0.81 -12.37 23.07
CA ASN A 46 -1.75 -11.35 22.59
C ASN A 46 -1.63 -11.21 21.06
N LEU A 47 -2.61 -11.75 20.34
CA LEU A 47 -2.78 -11.86 18.87
C LEU A 47 -2.70 -10.55 18.04
N SER A 48 -2.12 -9.47 18.56
CA SER A 48 -2.17 -8.13 17.95
C SER A 48 -0.81 -7.65 17.39
N CYS A 49 0.26 -8.43 17.54
CA CYS A 49 1.62 -8.07 17.12
C CYS A 49 2.22 -9.12 16.19
N TYR A 50 2.50 -8.72 14.96
CA TYR A 50 3.00 -9.60 13.90
C TYR A 50 4.38 -9.17 13.42
N TYR A 51 5.22 -10.13 13.07
CA TYR A 51 6.49 -9.96 12.37
C TYR A 51 6.33 -10.40 10.92
N LEU A 52 6.64 -9.52 10.00
CA LEU A 52 6.69 -9.82 8.58
C LEU A 52 8.15 -9.76 8.14
N GLN A 53 8.69 -10.92 7.75
CA GLN A 53 10.09 -11.07 7.34
C GLN A 53 10.21 -11.19 5.81
N LYS A 54 11.41 -10.88 5.28
CA LYS A 54 11.73 -11.03 3.84
C LYS A 54 10.75 -10.26 2.97
N VAL A 55 10.41 -9.06 3.42
CA VAL A 55 9.36 -8.26 2.82
C VAL A 55 9.93 -7.50 1.64
N ASP A 56 9.16 -7.41 0.57
CA ASP A 56 9.53 -6.54 -0.53
C ASP A 56 9.66 -5.10 -0.05
N LYS A 57 10.73 -4.43 -0.49
CA LYS A 57 11.07 -3.05 -0.09
C LYS A 57 9.95 -2.04 -0.40
N ASP A 58 9.05 -2.39 -1.29
CA ASP A 58 7.94 -1.60 -1.77
C ASP A 58 6.58 -2.13 -1.30
N ILE A 59 6.52 -2.89 -0.21
CA ILE A 59 5.24 -3.38 0.31
C ILE A 59 4.27 -2.25 0.67
N ILE A 60 3.00 -2.45 0.33
CA ILE A 60 1.89 -1.57 0.65
C ILE A 60 1.01 -2.25 1.70
N PHE A 61 0.67 -1.49 2.75
CA PHE A 61 -0.30 -1.95 3.75
C PHE A 61 -1.64 -1.28 3.53
N ARG A 62 -2.65 -2.08 3.16
CA ARG A 62 -4.03 -1.58 3.08
C ARG A 62 -4.70 -1.68 4.44
N VAL A 63 -5.28 -0.55 4.86
CA VAL A 63 -6.00 -0.43 6.12
C VAL A 63 -7.41 0.10 5.92
N ARG A 64 -8.32 -0.31 6.79
CA ARG A 64 -9.69 0.15 6.87
C ARG A 64 -9.88 1.00 8.13
N CYS A 65 -10.41 2.20 7.93
CA CYS A 65 -10.83 3.11 8.98
C CYS A 65 -12.35 3.01 9.17
N GLU A 66 -12.81 2.75 10.39
CA GLU A 66 -14.24 2.71 10.71
C GLU A 66 -14.89 4.09 10.56
N ASN A 67 -14.15 5.14 10.91
CA ASN A 67 -14.55 6.52 10.71
C ASN A 67 -13.81 7.09 9.50
N ASP A 68 -14.54 7.58 8.49
CA ASP A 68 -13.99 8.19 7.26
C ASP A 68 -13.23 9.52 7.53
N SER A 69 -13.05 9.87 8.81
CA SER A 69 -12.22 10.97 9.31
C SER A 69 -10.76 10.53 9.37
N SER A 70 -9.94 11.10 8.49
CA SER A 70 -8.46 11.09 8.48
C SER A 70 -7.78 9.85 9.08
N LEU A 71 -7.26 8.97 8.22
CA LEU A 71 -6.36 7.88 8.62
C LEU A 71 -5.21 8.41 9.50
N SER A 72 -5.00 7.76 10.65
CA SER A 72 -3.85 7.96 11.54
C SER A 72 -3.11 6.64 11.70
N TYR A 73 -1.79 6.68 11.69
CA TYR A 73 -0.90 5.55 11.90
C TYR A 73 0.48 6.08 12.34
N SER A 74 1.32 5.20 12.88
CA SER A 74 2.72 5.49 13.18
C SER A 74 3.61 4.49 12.45
N LEU A 75 4.63 5.00 11.74
CA LEU A 75 5.70 4.19 11.20
C LEU A 75 7.03 4.71 11.75
N VAL A 76 7.78 3.86 12.44
CA VAL A 76 9.11 4.20 12.98
C VAL A 76 10.15 3.18 12.53
N ASP A 77 11.39 3.61 12.38
CA ASP A 77 12.54 2.73 12.09
C ASP A 77 13.11 2.08 13.37
N ASP A 78 14.26 1.42 13.23
CA ASP A 78 14.98 0.73 14.30
C ASP A 78 15.55 1.67 15.37
N LYS A 79 15.58 2.98 15.08
CA LYS A 79 16.05 4.04 15.97
C LYS A 79 14.90 4.87 16.54
N ASP A 80 13.67 4.35 16.46
CA ASP A 80 12.44 5.03 16.85
C ASP A 80 12.22 6.38 16.14
N THR A 81 12.82 6.56 14.96
CA THR A 81 12.65 7.77 14.14
C THR A 81 11.41 7.62 13.28
N THR A 82 10.52 8.62 13.30
CA THR A 82 9.32 8.62 12.45
C THR A 82 9.69 8.62 10.98
N VAL A 83 9.25 7.59 10.27
CA VAL A 83 9.42 7.44 8.84
C VAL A 83 8.21 8.04 8.13
N GLN A 84 8.46 9.05 7.31
CA GLN A 84 7.41 9.70 6.54
C GLN A 84 7.03 8.86 5.33
N THR A 85 5.76 8.49 5.25
CA THR A 85 5.19 7.78 4.10
C THR A 85 3.96 8.50 3.58
N LYS A 86 3.58 8.16 2.34
CA LYS A 86 2.38 8.71 1.71
C LYS A 86 1.22 7.76 1.94
N THR A 87 0.02 8.32 2.04
CA THR A 87 -1.21 7.54 2.05
C THR A 87 -2.05 7.85 0.82
N GLN A 88 -2.71 6.82 0.30
CA GLN A 88 -3.61 6.94 -0.84
C GLN A 88 -4.98 6.40 -0.44
N LYS A 89 -6.06 7.14 -0.74
CA LYS A 89 -7.41 6.62 -0.54
C LYS A 89 -7.72 5.62 -1.65
N ALA A 90 -7.95 4.35 -1.29
CA ALA A 90 -8.27 3.29 -2.24
C ALA A 90 -9.77 3.28 -2.55
N THR A 91 -10.59 3.15 -1.51
CA THR A 91 -12.06 3.13 -1.59
C THR A 91 -12.66 3.80 -0.36
N LYS A 92 -13.99 3.75 -0.19
CA LYS A 92 -14.66 4.36 0.97
C LYS A 92 -14.23 3.66 2.25
N GLY A 93 -13.58 4.39 3.15
CA GLY A 93 -13.06 3.86 4.42
C GLY A 93 -11.78 3.03 4.29
N CYS A 94 -11.20 2.86 3.10
CA CYS A 94 -9.95 2.11 2.91
C CYS A 94 -8.83 2.99 2.35
N TYR A 95 -7.64 2.81 2.90
CA TYR A 95 -6.45 3.59 2.60
C TYR A 95 -5.24 2.68 2.45
N ASP A 96 -4.40 2.99 1.47
CA ASP A 96 -3.13 2.34 1.22
C ASP A 96 -2.02 3.16 1.87
N ILE A 97 -1.28 2.57 2.79
CA ILE A 97 -0.04 3.11 3.35
C ILE A 97 1.08 2.67 2.41
N LEU A 98 1.59 3.63 1.64
CA LEU A 98 2.64 3.39 0.66
C LEU A 98 3.99 3.21 1.38
N PRO A 99 4.94 2.50 0.76
CA PRO A 99 6.29 2.40 1.29
C PRO A 99 6.97 3.79 1.38
N PRO A 100 8.04 3.92 2.19
CA PRO A 100 8.91 5.10 2.15
C PRO A 100 9.39 5.39 0.72
N SER A 101 9.71 6.64 0.41
CA SER A 101 10.13 7.00 -0.96
C SER A 101 11.43 6.30 -1.41
N SER A 102 12.26 5.88 -0.45
CA SER A 102 13.45 5.05 -0.66
C SER A 102 13.16 3.53 -0.65
N GLY A 103 11.94 3.14 -0.29
CA GLY A 103 11.61 1.77 0.14
C GLY A 103 12.05 1.48 1.59
N TYR A 104 11.66 0.32 2.08
CA TYR A 104 12.19 -0.26 3.31
C TYR A 104 13.63 -0.73 3.09
N GLU A 105 14.55 -0.37 3.98
CA GLU A 105 15.95 -0.75 3.90
C GLU A 105 16.17 -2.19 4.38
N GLU A 106 17.02 -2.93 3.65
CA GLU A 106 17.34 -4.32 3.97
C GLU A 106 18.02 -4.43 5.35
N GLY A 107 17.47 -5.29 6.22
CA GLY A 107 17.99 -5.53 7.57
C GLY A 107 17.63 -4.45 8.60
N VAL A 108 16.88 -3.41 8.19
CA VAL A 108 16.33 -2.41 9.10
C VAL A 108 14.94 -2.83 9.53
N LYS A 109 14.69 -2.78 10.84
CA LYS A 109 13.38 -3.06 11.41
C LYS A 109 12.51 -1.80 11.32
N TYR A 110 11.29 -1.94 10.82
CA TYR A 110 10.27 -0.90 10.89
C TYR A 110 9.08 -1.36 11.72
N THR A 111 8.48 -0.43 12.45
CA THR A 111 7.31 -0.69 13.29
C THR A 111 6.13 0.12 12.78
N LEU A 112 5.16 -0.54 12.16
CA LEU A 112 3.88 0.04 11.76
C LEU A 112 2.85 -0.22 12.86
N SER A 113 2.32 0.85 13.45
CA SER A 113 1.29 0.78 14.50
C SER A 113 0.01 1.48 14.07
N LEU A 114 -1.12 0.79 14.25
CA LEU A 114 -2.46 1.28 13.96
C LEU A 114 -3.20 1.61 15.26
N PRO A 115 -3.84 2.79 15.35
CA PRO A 115 -4.69 3.15 16.48
C PRO A 115 -6.03 2.39 16.44
N ASP A 116 -6.79 2.51 17.54
CA ASP A 116 -8.16 2.01 17.59
C ASP A 116 -9.03 2.61 16.47
N GLY A 117 -9.90 1.78 15.90
CA GLY A 117 -10.74 2.14 14.75
C GLY A 117 -10.04 2.02 13.39
N VAL A 118 -8.77 1.61 13.34
CA VAL A 118 -8.03 1.28 12.11
C VAL A 118 -7.54 -0.17 12.15
N SER A 119 -7.82 -0.94 11.08
CA SER A 119 -7.47 -2.36 10.97
C SER A 119 -6.86 -2.67 9.60
N PHE A 120 -6.03 -3.71 9.49
CA PHE A 120 -5.55 -4.16 8.18
C PHE A 120 -6.68 -4.84 7.38
N GLU A 121 -6.71 -4.64 6.06
CA GLU A 121 -7.68 -5.33 5.20
C GLU A 121 -7.26 -6.77 4.86
N SER A 122 -5.96 -7.10 4.98
CA SER A 122 -5.49 -8.47 4.78
C SER A 122 -6.04 -9.40 5.88
N GLU A 123 -6.56 -10.56 5.48
CA GLU A 123 -7.07 -11.58 6.40
C GLU A 123 -5.99 -12.08 7.37
N ASP A 124 -4.74 -12.14 6.92
CA ASP A 124 -3.61 -12.61 7.73
C ASP A 124 -3.21 -11.61 8.84
N LEU A 125 -3.58 -10.34 8.66
CA LEU A 125 -3.25 -9.23 9.57
C LEU A 125 -4.48 -8.59 10.22
N LYS A 126 -5.67 -9.17 10.07
CA LYS A 126 -6.93 -8.54 10.51
C LYS A 126 -6.96 -8.23 12.01
N ASP A 127 -6.29 -9.07 12.81
CA ASP A 127 -6.18 -8.92 14.26
C ASP A 127 -4.96 -8.09 14.67
N ALA A 128 -4.06 -7.78 13.71
CA ALA A 128 -2.86 -7.02 13.95
C ALA A 128 -3.17 -5.55 14.25
N ARG A 129 -2.61 -5.05 15.34
CA ARG A 129 -2.48 -3.62 15.65
C ARG A 129 -1.08 -3.10 15.36
N MET A 130 -0.09 -3.99 15.43
CA MET A 130 1.29 -3.68 15.18
C MET A 130 1.90 -4.72 14.23
N VAL A 131 2.63 -4.22 13.23
CA VAL A 131 3.41 -5.04 12.30
C VAL A 131 4.86 -4.58 12.33
N LEU A 132 5.76 -5.52 12.56
CA LEU A 132 7.21 -5.33 12.50
C LEU A 132 7.70 -5.84 11.15
N VAL A 133 8.18 -4.92 10.32
CA VAL A 133 8.65 -5.20 8.95
C VAL A 133 10.17 -5.35 8.96
N TYR A 134 10.68 -6.44 8.36
CA TYR A 134 12.10 -6.80 8.35
C TYR A 134 12.58 -7.35 6.99
#